data_AF-C5J8B0-F1
#
_entry.id   AF-C5J8B0-F1
#
_cell.length_a   1.000
_cell.length_b   1.000
_cell.length_c   1.000
_cell.angle_alpha   90.00
_cell.angle_beta   90.00
_cell.angle_gamma   90.00
#
_symmetry.space_group_name_H-M   'P 1'
#
loop_
_entity.id
_entity.type
_entity.pdbx_description
1 polymer ?
#
loop_
_entity_poly.entity_id
_entity_poly.type
_entity_poly.pdbx_seq_one_letter_code
_entity_poly.pdbx_strand_id
1 'polypeptide(L)'
;MGVQDKQKRLLPLFKHLTSLTTEQLPVDERDPRLKDVGVLQRGKLFSCFHEDHLLEAEKLFTVLFQAKDFDDLIQLCQQARDIVNEGLFVFAVSVAVLHREDCKGVTVPPIQEIFPDRFVPAETINQAQKFDRQRANDDPVVVKIQETGNILDPEYHLAYFREDIETTPTIGTGTWSTR
;
A
#
# COMPACT_ATOMS: atom_id res chain seq x y z
N MET A 1 -11.23 -20.95 -9.82
CA MET A 1 -9.97 -20.69 -9.10
C MET A 1 -10.27 -20.52 -7.62
N GLY A 2 -9.52 -21.18 -6.74
CA GLY A 2 -9.76 -21.10 -5.29
C GLY A 2 -9.41 -19.73 -4.72
N VAL A 3 -10.01 -19.36 -3.59
CA VAL A 3 -9.71 -18.09 -2.88
C VAL A 3 -8.23 -18.02 -2.49
N GLN A 4 -7.64 -19.13 -2.06
CA GLN A 4 -6.22 -19.20 -1.71
C GLN A 4 -5.30 -18.93 -2.91
N ASP A 5 -5.68 -19.37 -4.11
CA ASP A 5 -4.88 -19.14 -5.32
C ASP A 5 -4.94 -17.67 -5.73
N LYS A 6 -6.11 -17.05 -5.61
CA LYS A 6 -6.30 -15.60 -5.81
C LYS A 6 -5.44 -14.81 -4.82
N GLN A 7 -5.46 -15.19 -3.54
CA GLN A 7 -4.65 -14.57 -2.49
C GLN A 7 -3.15 -14.64 -2.83
N LYS A 8 -2.65 -15.82 -3.23
CA LYS A 8 -1.24 -16.01 -3.59
C LYS A 8 -0.79 -15.15 -4.77
N ARG A 9 -1.70 -14.80 -5.69
CA ARG A 9 -1.41 -13.93 -6.84
C ARG A 9 -1.52 -12.45 -6.51
N LEU A 10 -2.40 -12.09 -5.57
CA LEU A 10 -2.57 -10.72 -5.14
C LEU A 10 -1.43 -10.24 -4.23
N LEU A 11 -1.01 -11.04 -3.25
CA LEU A 11 -0.01 -10.65 -2.25
C LEU A 11 1.33 -10.14 -2.84
N PRO A 12 1.91 -10.75 -3.88
CA PRO A 12 3.15 -10.26 -4.50
C PRO A 12 3.04 -8.84 -5.07
N LEU A 13 1.83 -8.40 -5.44
CA LEU A 13 1.60 -7.06 -5.99
C LEU A 13 1.87 -5.96 -4.96
N PHE A 14 1.69 -6.26 -3.67
CA PHE A 14 1.89 -5.32 -2.58
C PHE A 14 3.31 -5.34 -1.99
N LYS A 15 4.15 -6.29 -2.40
CA LYS A 15 5.53 -6.40 -1.89
C LYS A 15 6.46 -5.45 -2.63
N HIS A 16 7.38 -4.81 -1.91
CA HIS A 16 8.46 -3.98 -2.49
C HIS A 16 7.98 -2.84 -3.41
N LEU A 17 6.85 -2.22 -3.09
CA LEU A 17 6.31 -1.11 -3.88
C LEU A 17 7.23 0.12 -3.89
N THR A 18 7.91 0.38 -2.77
CA THR A 18 8.86 1.49 -2.61
C THR A 18 10.24 1.19 -3.19
N SER A 19 10.54 -0.06 -3.56
CA SER A 19 11.85 -0.47 -4.11
C SER A 19 11.90 -0.49 -5.64
N LEU A 20 10.80 -0.18 -6.32
CA LEU A 20 10.71 -0.21 -7.78
C LEU A 20 11.35 1.03 -8.42
N THR A 21 11.80 0.88 -9.66
CA THR A 21 12.46 1.92 -10.44
C THR A 21 11.55 3.13 -10.69
N THR A 22 12.12 4.34 -10.64
CA THR A 22 11.39 5.59 -10.93
C THR A 22 10.89 5.66 -12.37
N GLU A 23 11.52 4.91 -13.28
CA GLU A 23 11.14 4.83 -14.68
C GLU A 23 9.74 4.20 -14.83
N GLN A 24 8.83 4.94 -15.45
CA GLN A 24 7.52 4.45 -15.82
C GLN A 24 7.60 3.71 -17.15
N LEU A 25 6.77 2.68 -17.34
CA LEU A 25 6.62 2.04 -18.65
C LEU A 25 6.27 3.07 -19.73
N PRO A 26 6.93 3.04 -20.91
CA PRO A 26 6.64 3.96 -22.01
C PRO A 26 5.21 3.76 -22.53
N VAL A 27 4.57 4.84 -22.98
CA VAL A 27 3.14 4.86 -23.35
C VAL A 27 2.80 3.86 -24.46
N ASP A 28 3.76 3.57 -25.34
CA ASP A 28 3.60 2.64 -26.46
C ASP A 28 3.47 1.16 -26.03
N GLU A 29 3.99 0.82 -24.86
CA GLU A 29 3.95 -0.54 -24.29
C GLU A 29 2.79 -0.73 -23.29
N ARG A 30 2.06 0.35 -22.96
CA ARG A 30 0.93 0.31 -22.02
C ARG A 30 -0.31 -0.29 -22.69
N ASP A 31 -1.10 -1.01 -21.89
CA ASP A 31 -2.47 -1.35 -22.30
C ASP A 31 -3.24 -0.06 -22.65
N PRO A 32 -4.06 -0.05 -23.72
CA PRO A 32 -4.90 1.09 -24.08
C PRO A 32 -5.71 1.68 -22.93
N ARG A 33 -6.12 0.86 -21.95
CA ARG A 33 -6.89 1.28 -20.77
C ARG A 33 -6.05 2.04 -19.75
N LEU A 34 -4.73 1.91 -19.76
CA LEU A 34 -3.80 2.51 -18.79
C LEU A 34 -3.01 3.70 -19.36
N LYS A 35 -3.39 4.23 -20.52
CA LYS A 35 -2.70 5.36 -21.16
C LYS A 35 -2.87 6.67 -20.41
N ASP A 36 -4.03 6.86 -19.78
CA ASP A 36 -4.41 8.11 -19.11
C ASP A 36 -3.99 8.18 -17.64
N VAL A 37 -3.27 7.16 -17.14
CA VAL A 37 -2.76 7.08 -15.75
C VAL A 37 -1.23 7.19 -15.73
N GLY A 38 -0.66 7.61 -14.60
CA GLY A 38 0.78 7.87 -14.42
C GLY A 38 1.13 9.36 -14.42
N VAL A 39 0.17 10.25 -14.13
CA VAL A 39 0.39 11.70 -14.03
C VAL A 39 1.21 12.00 -12.78
N LEU A 40 0.85 11.38 -11.66
CA LEU A 40 1.64 11.46 -10.43
C LEU A 40 2.93 10.66 -10.55
N GLN A 41 4.06 11.36 -10.39
CA GLN A 41 5.39 10.73 -10.38
C GLN A 41 5.54 9.77 -9.18
N ARG A 42 6.29 8.69 -9.42
CA ARG A 42 6.66 7.72 -8.37
C ARG A 42 7.51 8.40 -7.28
N GLY A 43 7.33 7.98 -6.03
CA GLY A 43 8.03 8.55 -4.87
C GLY A 43 7.46 9.88 -4.36
N LYS A 44 6.44 10.45 -5.02
CA LYS A 44 5.67 11.57 -4.45
C LYS A 44 4.60 11.08 -3.48
N LEU A 45 4.26 11.91 -2.51
CA LEU A 45 3.19 11.58 -1.56
C LEU A 45 1.82 11.64 -2.25
N PHE A 46 1.12 10.51 -2.25
CA PHE A 46 -0.28 10.43 -2.61
C PHE A 46 -1.16 10.91 -1.44
N SER A 47 -2.22 11.65 -1.77
CA SER A 47 -3.21 12.12 -0.80
C SER A 47 -4.61 12.04 -1.41
N CYS A 48 -5.54 11.40 -0.72
CA CYS A 48 -6.94 11.28 -1.14
C CYS A 48 -7.70 12.62 -1.09
N PHE A 49 -7.15 13.62 -0.39
CA PHE A 49 -7.77 14.94 -0.25
C PHE A 49 -7.41 15.90 -1.39
N HIS A 50 -6.47 15.51 -2.26
CA HIS A 50 -6.09 16.32 -3.41
C HIS A 50 -6.87 15.89 -4.64
N GLU A 51 -7.57 16.81 -5.27
CA GLU A 51 -8.50 16.52 -6.39
C GLU A 51 -7.78 15.83 -7.56
N ASP A 52 -6.60 16.32 -7.95
CA ASP A 52 -5.84 15.74 -9.07
C ASP A 52 -5.44 14.28 -8.80
N HIS A 53 -5.01 13.98 -7.57
CA HIS A 53 -4.65 12.62 -7.17
C HIS A 53 -5.87 11.71 -7.11
N LEU A 54 -7.00 12.22 -6.63
CA LEU A 54 -8.24 11.47 -6.51
C LEU A 54 -8.82 11.15 -7.89
N LEU A 55 -8.80 12.10 -8.82
CA LEU A 55 -9.25 11.89 -10.20
C LEU A 55 -8.41 10.81 -10.90
N GLU A 56 -7.09 10.80 -10.70
CA GLU A 56 -6.23 9.75 -11.24
C GLU A 56 -6.53 8.38 -10.58
N ALA A 57 -6.76 8.35 -9.27
CA ALA A 57 -7.14 7.14 -8.55
C ALA A 57 -8.49 6.58 -9.01
N GLU A 58 -9.48 7.43 -9.25
CA GLU A 58 -10.80 7.05 -9.75
C GLU A 58 -10.73 6.45 -11.16
N LYS A 59 -9.92 7.04 -12.05
CA LYS A 59 -9.66 6.47 -13.38
C LYS A 59 -9.05 5.08 -13.29
N LEU A 60 -8.01 4.91 -12.47
CA LEU A 60 -7.37 3.61 -12.29
C LEU A 60 -8.35 2.59 -11.69
N PHE A 61 -9.12 2.98 -10.66
CA PHE A 61 -10.15 2.14 -10.08
C PHE A 61 -11.18 1.69 -11.12
N THR A 62 -11.67 2.60 -11.96
CA THR A 62 -12.67 2.30 -12.99
C THR A 62 -12.16 1.25 -13.97
N VAL A 63 -10.90 1.36 -14.39
CA VAL A 63 -10.24 0.37 -15.27
C VAL A 63 -10.14 -1.00 -14.60
N LEU A 64 -9.72 -1.04 -13.33
CA LEU A 64 -9.60 -2.28 -12.56
C LEU A 64 -10.97 -2.91 -12.27
N PHE A 65 -12.00 -2.10 -12.04
CA PHE A 65 -13.35 -2.55 -11.78
C PHE A 65 -14.01 -3.16 -13.03
N GLN A 66 -13.77 -2.57 -14.20
CA GLN A 66 -14.30 -3.04 -15.48
C GLN A 66 -13.54 -4.24 -16.09
N ALA A 67 -12.45 -4.69 -15.47
CA ALA A 67 -11.67 -5.81 -16.01
C ALA A 67 -12.47 -7.12 -15.97
N LYS A 68 -12.46 -7.86 -17.08
CA LYS A 68 -13.43 -8.93 -17.37
C LYS A 68 -13.35 -10.09 -16.40
N ASP A 69 -12.13 -10.53 -16.12
CA ASP A 69 -11.83 -11.70 -15.31
C ASP A 69 -10.75 -11.35 -14.27
N PHE A 70 -10.57 -12.23 -13.29
CA PHE A 70 -9.50 -12.07 -12.30
C PHE A 70 -8.10 -12.10 -12.95
N ASP A 71 -7.92 -12.85 -14.03
CA ASP A 71 -6.66 -12.87 -14.76
C ASP A 71 -6.35 -11.53 -15.43
N ASP A 72 -7.35 -10.92 -16.08
CA ASP A 72 -7.27 -9.58 -16.69
C ASP A 72 -6.95 -8.54 -15.60
N LEU A 73 -7.61 -8.63 -14.43
CA LEU A 73 -7.32 -7.78 -13.28
C LEU A 73 -5.86 -7.86 -12.84
N ILE A 74 -5.31 -9.07 -12.68
CA ILE A 74 -3.92 -9.25 -12.23
C ILE A 74 -2.94 -8.70 -13.27
N GLN A 75 -3.19 -8.90 -14.56
CA GLN A 75 -2.32 -8.35 -15.61
C GLN A 75 -2.35 -6.81 -15.62
N LEU A 76 -3.54 -6.21 -15.51
CA LEU A 76 -3.67 -4.76 -15.40
C LEU A 76 -3.01 -4.22 -14.14
N CYS A 77 -3.15 -4.90 -12.99
CA CYS A 77 -2.45 -4.51 -11.76
C CYS A 77 -0.93 -4.60 -11.90
N GLN A 78 -0.40 -5.63 -12.58
CA GLN A 78 1.04 -5.75 -12.83
C GLN A 78 1.56 -4.59 -13.66
N GLN A 79 0.87 -4.21 -14.73
CA GLN A 79 1.26 -3.04 -15.54
C GLN A 79 1.06 -1.72 -14.78
N ALA A 80 -0.07 -1.55 -14.10
CA ALA A 80 -0.36 -0.33 -13.33
C ALA A 80 0.70 -0.07 -12.26
N ARG A 81 1.19 -1.12 -11.60
CA ARG A 81 2.26 -1.06 -10.59
C ARG A 81 3.56 -0.41 -11.10
N ASP A 82 3.84 -0.54 -12.40
CA ASP A 82 5.04 0.01 -13.03
C ASP A 82 4.80 1.40 -13.66
N ILE A 83 3.55 1.86 -13.72
CA ILE A 83 3.15 3.13 -14.33
C ILE A 83 2.86 4.18 -13.26
N VAL A 84 2.05 3.82 -12.26
CA VAL A 84 1.48 4.78 -11.29
C VAL A 84 2.30 4.89 -10.01
N ASN A 85 2.03 5.94 -9.24
CA ASN A 85 2.56 6.11 -7.89
C ASN A 85 2.14 4.96 -6.96
N GLU A 86 3.06 4.56 -6.08
CA GLU A 86 2.87 3.47 -5.12
C GLU A 86 1.66 3.64 -4.19
N GLY A 87 1.41 4.86 -3.70
CA GLY A 87 0.27 5.12 -2.82
C GLY A 87 -1.06 5.08 -3.56
N LEU A 88 -1.09 5.62 -4.78
CA LEU A 88 -2.26 5.60 -5.65
C LEU A 88 -2.61 4.17 -6.05
N PHE A 89 -1.62 3.36 -6.41
CA PHE A 89 -1.77 1.95 -6.73
C PHE A 89 -2.43 1.18 -5.59
N VAL A 90 -1.89 1.30 -4.37
CA VAL A 90 -2.42 0.59 -3.20
C VAL A 90 -3.86 0.99 -2.92
N PHE A 91 -4.17 2.27 -2.99
CA PHE A 91 -5.53 2.76 -2.80
C PHE A 91 -6.50 2.17 -3.85
N ALA A 92 -6.21 2.36 -5.14
CA ALA A 92 -7.10 1.93 -6.21
C ALA A 92 -7.30 0.41 -6.24
N VAL A 93 -6.24 -0.38 -6.03
CA VAL A 93 -6.32 -1.85 -5.99
C VAL A 93 -7.10 -2.32 -4.77
N SER A 94 -6.89 -1.71 -3.60
CA SER A 94 -7.63 -2.09 -2.37
C SER A 94 -9.13 -1.86 -2.54
N VAL A 95 -9.51 -0.72 -3.11
CA VAL A 95 -10.93 -0.41 -3.39
C VAL A 95 -11.48 -1.35 -4.47
N ALA A 96 -10.72 -1.66 -5.52
CA ALA A 96 -11.14 -2.61 -6.56
C ALA A 96 -11.37 -4.02 -6.01
N VAL A 97 -10.46 -4.53 -5.18
CA VAL A 97 -10.56 -5.85 -4.54
C VAL A 97 -11.77 -5.90 -3.59
N LEU A 98 -12.05 -4.81 -2.87
CA LEU A 98 -13.19 -4.74 -1.96
C LEU A 98 -14.55 -4.79 -2.67
N HIS A 99 -14.67 -4.11 -3.82
CA HIS A 99 -15.96 -3.99 -4.52
C HIS A 99 -16.23 -5.12 -5.53
N ARG A 100 -15.19 -5.80 -6.02
CA ARG A 100 -15.36 -6.87 -7.03
C ARG A 100 -15.87 -8.17 -6.44
N GLU A 101 -16.91 -8.74 -7.06
CA GLU A 101 -17.47 -10.02 -6.64
C GLU A 101 -16.48 -11.19 -6.78
N ASP A 102 -15.62 -11.15 -7.81
CA ASP A 102 -14.58 -12.16 -8.03
C ASP A 102 -13.54 -12.21 -6.91
N CYS A 103 -13.39 -11.12 -6.16
CA CYS A 103 -12.41 -10.99 -5.09
C CYS A 103 -13.01 -11.21 -3.70
N LYS A 104 -14.28 -11.63 -3.61
CA LYS A 104 -14.92 -11.97 -2.33
C LYS A 104 -14.10 -13.04 -1.59
N GLY A 105 -13.69 -12.70 -0.37
CA GLY A 105 -12.86 -13.56 0.49
C GLY A 105 -11.35 -13.43 0.29
N VAL A 106 -10.89 -12.57 -0.63
CA VAL A 106 -9.48 -12.21 -0.78
C VAL A 106 -9.18 -11.05 0.17
N THR A 107 -8.12 -11.17 0.95
CA THR A 107 -7.74 -10.17 1.95
C THR A 107 -6.59 -9.33 1.43
N VAL A 108 -6.74 -8.02 1.46
CA VAL A 108 -5.65 -7.08 1.16
C VAL A 108 -4.68 -7.06 2.36
N PRO A 109 -3.36 -7.10 2.15
CA PRO A 109 -2.42 -6.99 3.25
C PRO A 109 -2.58 -5.64 3.95
N PRO A 110 -2.33 -5.60 5.26
CA PRO A 110 -2.52 -4.37 6.03
C PRO A 110 -1.51 -3.31 5.60
N ILE A 111 -1.92 -2.04 5.62
CA ILE A 111 -1.11 -0.95 5.07
C ILE A 111 0.20 -0.71 5.83
N GLN A 112 0.25 -1.04 7.13
CA GLN A 112 1.47 -0.98 7.92
C GLN A 112 2.55 -1.98 7.46
N GLU A 113 2.16 -3.10 6.85
CA GLU A 113 3.09 -4.04 6.23
C GLU A 113 3.56 -3.55 4.85
N ILE A 114 2.73 -2.77 4.16
CA ILE A 114 3.04 -2.22 2.83
C ILE A 114 3.95 -1.00 2.94
N PHE A 115 3.61 -0.06 3.84
CA PHE A 115 4.30 1.22 4.05
C PHE A 115 4.69 1.39 5.52
N PRO A 116 5.67 0.61 6.02
CA PRO A 116 6.12 0.71 7.41
C PRO A 116 6.71 2.09 7.74
N ASP A 117 7.22 2.80 6.73
CA ASP A 117 7.74 4.17 6.81
C ASP A 117 6.73 5.22 7.27
N ARG A 118 5.43 4.93 7.17
CA ARG A 118 4.36 5.85 7.58
C ARG A 118 3.89 5.65 9.02
N PHE A 119 4.15 4.49 9.60
CA PHE A 119 3.65 4.10 10.94
C PHE A 119 4.78 3.97 11.95
N VAL A 120 6.02 3.74 11.50
CA VAL A 120 7.18 3.55 12.37
C VAL A 120 8.10 4.76 12.26
N PRO A 121 8.59 5.31 13.38
CA PRO A 121 9.56 6.40 13.36
C PRO A 121 10.82 6.06 12.54
N ALA A 122 11.32 7.04 11.80
CA ALA A 122 12.49 6.89 10.93
C ALA A 122 13.72 6.38 11.69
N GLU A 123 13.91 6.76 12.96
CA GLU A 123 15.01 6.29 13.81
C GLU A 123 14.95 4.77 14.02
N THR A 124 13.76 4.24 14.32
CA THR A 124 13.55 2.80 14.51
C THR A 124 13.80 2.03 13.21
N ILE A 125 13.36 2.58 12.07
CA ILE A 125 13.60 1.98 10.74
C ILE A 125 15.10 1.95 10.41
N ASN A 126 15.80 3.07 10.60
CA ASN A 126 17.23 3.16 10.38
C ASN A 126 18.01 2.19 11.27
N GLN A 127 17.58 2.04 12.52
CA GLN A 127 18.15 1.08 13.45
C GLN A 127 17.93 -0.36 13.00
N ALA A 128 16.71 -0.72 12.56
CA ALA A 128 16.40 -2.03 12.01
C ALA A 128 17.25 -2.35 10.78
N GLN A 129 17.38 -1.41 9.83
CA GLN A 129 18.23 -1.57 8.66
C GLN A 129 19.72 -1.69 9.01
N LYS A 130 20.18 -1.05 10.08
CA LYS A 130 21.55 -1.18 10.56
C LYS A 130 21.81 -2.57 11.14
N PHE A 131 20.88 -3.09 11.95
CA PHE A 131 20.98 -4.43 12.50
C PHE A 131 20.89 -5.51 11.42
N ASP A 132 20.00 -5.35 10.45
CA ASP A 132 19.89 -6.29 9.33
C ASP A 132 21.20 -6.37 8.52
N ARG A 133 21.83 -5.23 8.23
CA ARG A 133 23.15 -5.18 7.56
C ARG A 133 24.30 -5.80 8.36
N GLN A 134 24.16 -5.86 9.68
CA GLN A 134 25.19 -6.39 10.59
C GLN A 134 24.95 -7.85 11.00
N ARG A 135 23.84 -8.46 10.57
CA ARG A 135 23.52 -9.83 10.96
C ARG A 135 24.48 -10.82 10.30
N ALA A 136 24.90 -11.82 11.07
CA ALA A 136 25.67 -12.96 10.57
C ALA A 136 24.77 -14.16 10.22
N ASN A 137 23.59 -14.25 10.86
CA ASN A 137 22.64 -15.35 10.71
C ASN A 137 21.29 -14.86 10.23
N ASP A 138 20.48 -15.77 9.68
CA ASP A 138 19.17 -15.45 9.10
C ASP A 138 18.04 -15.29 10.15
N ASP A 139 18.39 -15.02 11.41
CA ASP A 139 17.43 -14.85 12.51
C ASP A 139 16.62 -13.52 12.40
N PRO A 140 15.37 -13.48 12.88
CA PRO A 140 14.54 -12.28 12.84
C PRO A 140 15.11 -11.17 13.74
N VAL A 141 15.25 -9.97 13.17
CA VAL A 141 15.67 -8.76 13.90
C VAL A 141 14.47 -8.15 14.60
N VAL A 142 14.50 -8.10 15.93
CA VAL A 142 13.46 -7.46 16.74
C VAL A 142 13.99 -6.12 17.26
N VAL A 143 13.39 -5.02 16.81
CA VAL A 143 13.69 -3.67 17.29
C VAL A 143 12.48 -3.16 18.06
N LYS A 144 12.71 -2.64 19.27
CA LYS A 144 11.66 -1.96 20.03
C LYS A 144 11.45 -0.57 19.44
N ILE A 145 10.21 -0.25 19.10
CA ILE A 145 9.82 1.09 18.66
C ILE A 145 10.12 2.07 19.79
N GLN A 146 10.85 3.13 19.48
CA GLN A 146 11.09 4.23 20.41
C GLN A 146 9.98 5.26 20.24
N GLU A 147 9.33 5.63 21.35
CA GLU A 147 8.34 6.70 21.36
C GLU A 147 9.01 8.02 20.97
N THR A 148 8.44 8.71 19.99
CA THR A 148 8.99 9.97 19.50
C THR A 148 8.21 11.11 20.14
N GLY A 149 8.74 11.74 21.18
CA GLY A 149 8.06 12.92 21.70
C GLY A 149 8.77 13.64 22.83
N ASN A 150 8.39 14.90 22.99
CA ASN A 150 8.89 15.75 24.05
C ASN A 150 7.98 15.60 25.27
N ILE A 151 8.51 15.03 26.36
CA ILE A 151 7.79 14.81 27.62
C ILE A 151 7.28 16.14 28.23
N LEU A 152 7.84 17.28 27.80
CA LEU A 152 7.40 18.61 28.23
C LEU A 152 6.12 19.08 27.55
N ASP A 153 5.72 18.46 26.42
CA ASP A 153 4.47 18.77 25.75
C ASP A 153 3.34 17.92 26.37
N PRO A 154 2.29 18.53 26.94
CA PRO A 154 1.15 17.78 27.49
C PRO A 154 0.45 16.91 26.44
N GLU A 155 0.59 17.21 25.14
CA GLU A 155 0.04 16.38 24.06
C GLU A 155 0.74 15.00 23.94
N TYR A 156 1.97 14.86 24.45
CA TYR A 156 2.70 13.59 24.46
C TYR A 156 1.96 12.49 25.24
N HIS A 157 1.18 12.87 26.26
CA HIS A 157 0.37 11.91 27.02
C HIS A 157 -0.71 11.22 26.17
N LEU A 158 -1.05 11.76 25.00
CA LEU A 158 -2.01 11.19 24.05
C LEU A 158 -1.32 10.46 22.88
N ALA A 159 0.02 10.40 22.84
CA ALA A 159 0.77 9.77 21.76
C ALA A 159 0.37 8.29 21.58
N TYR A 160 0.15 7.57 22.69
CA TYR A 160 -0.32 6.18 22.66
C TYR A 160 -1.65 5.96 21.91
N PHE A 161 -2.48 7.00 21.77
CA PHE A 161 -3.74 6.94 21.02
C PHE A 161 -3.59 7.51 19.60
N ARG A 162 -2.76 8.55 19.42
CA ARG A 162 -2.58 9.20 18.12
C ARG A 162 -1.66 8.44 17.17
N GLU A 163 -0.67 7.73 17.72
CA GLU A 163 0.33 6.95 16.98
C GLU A 163 0.04 5.46 17.01
N ASP A 164 -1.08 5.04 17.60
CA ASP A 164 -1.45 3.64 17.61
C ASP A 164 -1.87 3.15 16.21
N ILE A 165 -1.34 1.97 15.87
CA ILE A 165 -1.44 1.40 14.53
C ILE A 165 -2.87 0.92 14.24
N GLU A 166 -3.64 0.56 15.28
CA GLU A 166 -5.02 0.09 15.11
C GLU A 166 -6.02 1.24 14.97
N THR A 167 -5.78 2.36 15.65
CA THR A 167 -6.67 3.53 15.64
C THR A 167 -6.43 4.49 14.47
N THR A 168 -5.25 4.45 13.85
CA THR A 168 -5.01 5.19 12.61
C THR A 168 -5.98 4.73 11.52
N PRO A 169 -6.82 5.62 10.95
CA PRO A 169 -7.88 5.22 10.02
C PRO A 169 -7.25 4.73 8.72
N THR A 170 -7.22 3.41 8.57
CA THR A 170 -6.83 2.73 7.34
C THR A 170 -8.09 2.22 6.65
N ILE A 171 -8.12 2.31 5.32
CA ILE A 171 -9.24 1.83 4.51
C ILE A 171 -9.13 0.30 4.49
N GLY A 172 -9.66 -0.39 5.51
CA GLY A 172 -9.90 -1.84 5.38
C GLY A 172 -9.74 -2.77 6.58
N THR A 173 -9.47 -2.31 7.82
CA THR A 173 -9.37 -3.24 8.98
C THR A 173 -10.37 -2.96 10.10
N GLY A 174 -11.53 -2.38 9.79
CA GLY A 174 -12.64 -2.30 10.72
C GLY A 174 -13.36 -3.64 10.87
N THR A 175 -12.83 -4.56 11.69
CA THR A 175 -13.69 -5.57 12.30
C THR A 175 -14.50 -4.88 13.39
N TRP A 176 -15.68 -4.39 13.03
CA TRP A 176 -16.68 -3.96 14.01
C TRP A 176 -17.17 -5.18 14.77
N SER A 177 -16.48 -5.52 15.88
CA SER A 177 -17.02 -6.42 16.88
C SER A 177 -18.00 -5.61 17.73
N THR A 178 -19.27 -5.57 17.32
CA THR A 178 -20.34 -5.21 18.24
C THR A 178 -20.50 -6.32 19.27
N ARG A 179 -19.96 -6.11 20.47
CA ARG A 179 -20.53 -6.54 21.74
C ARG A 179 -20.23 -5.52 22.83
#